data_AF-A0A0N0SK89-F1
#
_entry.id   AF-A0A0N0SK89-F1
#
_cell.length_a   1.000
_cell.length_b   1.000
_cell.length_c   1.000
_cell.angle_alpha   90.00
_cell.angle_beta   90.00
_cell.angle_gamma   90.00
#
_symmetry.space_group_name_H-M   'P 1'
#
loop_
_entity.id
_entity.type
_entity.pdbx_description
1 polymer ?
#
loop_
_entity_poly.entity_id
_entity_poly.type
_entity_poly.pdbx_seq_one_letter_code
_entity_poly.pdbx_strand_id
1 'polypeptide(L)'
;MRELLAEDAYTIRPSPAPYPAIRRRGVVERRRRVAAAGAVLATLAAVPVGAYAVGGSDGGSVTASPQSSVSASRAASPTPTPSATVSGPAGPATPGQLLDGITLAQATDGLEKCLAYDLERQRNGGLPMDLGTADSYRIILALNSTGDSNAPGDGIYVVAVREKPQETRLICNIKDGEASGLNVGGNDRLPDSPPVLADANGGKLYQQSFLDKGSWKLPFRWGFIGTAESSVAKVTVSYGGATSEAVIDHGWFVASGVLNQQVTLAPHIKGYDAGGKLVYDSDEDTAYQKTLP
;
A
#
# COMPACT_ATOMS: atom_id res chain seq x y z
N MET A 1 -52.03 -24.26 -6.78
CA MET A 1 -50.58 -24.50 -7.03
C MET A 1 -49.66 -23.55 -6.24
N ARG A 2 -50.10 -22.99 -5.11
CA ARG A 2 -49.26 -22.16 -4.20
C ARG A 2 -49.13 -22.75 -2.78
N GLU A 3 -49.95 -23.74 -2.41
CA GLU A 3 -49.85 -24.40 -1.09
C GLU A 3 -48.77 -25.49 -1.02
N LEU A 4 -48.47 -26.17 -2.13
CA LEU A 4 -47.49 -27.27 -2.15
C LEU A 4 -46.02 -26.83 -2.06
N LEU A 5 -45.73 -25.53 -2.04
CA LEU A 5 -44.36 -25.01 -1.86
C LEU A 5 -44.11 -24.42 -0.47
N ALA A 6 -45.15 -24.32 0.37
CA ALA A 6 -45.03 -23.75 1.72
C ALA A 6 -44.71 -24.82 2.78
N GLU A 7 -45.05 -26.09 2.54
CA GLU A 7 -44.79 -27.18 3.51
C GLU A 7 -43.34 -27.67 3.49
N ASP A 8 -42.58 -27.45 2.41
CA ASP A 8 -41.19 -27.94 2.29
C ASP A 8 -40.13 -26.97 2.86
N ALA A 9 -40.52 -25.74 3.19
CA ALA A 9 -39.61 -24.75 3.76
C ALA A 9 -39.34 -24.97 5.27
N TYR A 10 -40.16 -25.77 5.95
CA TYR A 10 -40.05 -26.01 7.39
C TYR A 10 -39.27 -27.28 7.76
N THR A 11 -38.86 -28.10 6.79
CA THR A 11 -38.09 -29.33 7.01
C THR A 11 -36.57 -29.13 6.91
N ILE A 12 -36.11 -27.99 6.36
CA ILE A 12 -34.68 -27.65 6.28
C ILE A 12 -34.26 -26.95 7.58
N ARG A 13 -33.84 -27.73 8.57
CA ARG A 13 -33.09 -27.19 9.73
C ARG A 13 -31.60 -27.11 9.36
N PRO A 14 -31.04 -25.91 9.11
CA PRO A 14 -29.59 -25.79 8.92
C PRO A 14 -28.87 -26.30 10.17
N SER A 15 -27.87 -27.15 9.97
CA SER A 15 -26.98 -27.62 11.03
C SER A 15 -26.37 -26.42 11.76
N PRO A 16 -26.42 -26.35 13.10
CA PRO A 16 -25.84 -25.24 13.84
C PRO A 16 -24.34 -25.17 13.56
N ALA A 17 -23.86 -23.99 13.14
CA ALA A 17 -22.45 -23.75 12.88
C ALA A 17 -21.60 -24.15 14.11
N PRO A 18 -20.46 -24.84 13.92
CA PRO A 18 -19.69 -25.41 15.03
C PRO A 18 -18.81 -24.35 15.71
N TYR A 19 -19.44 -23.28 16.19
CA TYR A 19 -18.83 -22.23 17.00
C TYR A 19 -17.96 -22.76 18.16
N PRO A 20 -18.30 -23.86 18.86
CA PRO A 20 -17.44 -24.42 19.89
C PRO A 20 -16.11 -24.95 19.35
N ALA A 21 -16.10 -25.54 18.16
CA ALA A 21 -14.88 -26.06 17.53
C ALA A 21 -13.97 -24.91 17.04
N ILE A 22 -14.58 -23.85 16.47
CA ILE A 22 -13.86 -22.63 16.05
C ILE A 22 -13.23 -21.95 17.27
N ARG A 23 -13.96 -21.82 18.39
CA ARG A 23 -13.41 -21.26 19.64
C ARG A 23 -12.26 -22.10 20.21
N ARG A 24 -12.37 -23.44 20.21
CA ARG A 24 -11.30 -24.31 20.72
C ARG A 24 -10.02 -24.18 19.89
N ARG A 25 -10.13 -24.12 18.55
CA ARG A 25 -8.97 -23.92 17.66
C ARG A 25 -8.28 -22.59 17.92
N GLY A 26 -9.04 -21.49 18.03
CA GLY A 26 -8.49 -20.16 18.34
C GLY A 26 -7.83 -20.04 19.73
N VAL A 27 -8.34 -20.75 20.74
CA VAL A 27 -7.71 -20.76 22.08
C VAL A 27 -6.42 -21.59 22.10
N VAL A 28 -6.37 -22.71 21.36
CA VAL A 28 -5.16 -23.54 21.25
C VAL A 28 -4.05 -22.79 20.49
N GLU A 29 -4.39 -22.05 19.43
CA GLU A 29 -3.42 -21.22 18.70
C GLU A 29 -2.90 -20.04 19.52
N ARG A 30 -3.73 -19.38 20.33
CA ARG A 30 -3.27 -18.34 21.26
C ARG A 30 -2.33 -18.90 22.34
N ARG A 31 -2.61 -20.10 22.89
CA ARG A 31 -1.71 -20.74 23.86
C ARG A 31 -0.37 -21.15 23.26
N ARG A 32 -0.33 -21.59 21.99
CA ARG A 32 0.94 -21.86 21.29
C ARG A 32 1.79 -20.60 21.10
N ARG A 33 1.17 -19.46 20.78
CA ARG A 33 1.88 -18.18 20.62
C ARG A 33 2.42 -17.63 21.94
N VAL A 34 1.71 -17.82 23.05
CA VAL A 34 2.18 -17.36 24.38
C VAL A 34 3.32 -18.24 24.92
N ALA A 35 3.31 -19.55 24.64
CA ALA A 35 4.40 -20.43 25.08
C ALA A 35 5.74 -20.16 24.35
N ALA A 36 5.71 -19.65 23.11
CA ALA A 36 6.92 -19.29 22.35
C ALA A 36 7.59 -17.99 22.85
N ALA A 37 6.84 -17.11 23.52
CA ALA A 37 7.36 -15.85 24.06
C ALA A 37 8.04 -15.99 25.45
N GLY A 38 7.91 -17.14 26.13
CA GLY A 38 8.44 -17.35 27.49
C GLY A 38 9.87 -17.89 27.59
N ALA A 39 10.52 -18.24 26.47
CA ALA A 39 11.81 -18.95 26.49
C ALA A 39 13.06 -18.07 26.24
N VAL A 40 12.91 -16.75 26.04
CA VAL A 40 14.03 -15.86 25.65
C VAL A 40 14.57 -15.00 26.80
N LEU A 41 13.95 -15.00 27.98
CA LEU A 41 14.33 -14.14 29.12
C LEU A 41 15.32 -14.77 30.12
N ALA A 42 16.33 -15.52 29.68
CA ALA A 42 17.29 -16.11 30.61
C ALA A 42 18.74 -16.25 30.10
N THR A 43 19.26 -15.31 29.32
CA THR A 43 20.72 -15.26 29.08
C THR A 43 21.18 -13.84 28.74
N LEU A 44 21.44 -13.00 29.74
CA LEU A 44 22.27 -11.79 29.60
C LEU A 44 22.73 -11.31 30.99
N ALA A 45 23.86 -11.83 31.45
CA ALA A 45 24.67 -11.21 32.50
C ALA A 45 26.15 -11.56 32.24
N ALA A 46 27.02 -10.56 32.40
CA ALA A 46 28.44 -10.48 32.00
C ALA A 46 28.63 -10.12 30.51
N VAL A 47 29.32 -9.04 30.11
CA VAL A 47 30.68 -8.59 30.49
C VAL A 47 30.84 -7.04 30.28
N PRO A 48 32.00 -6.37 30.47
CA PRO A 48 32.13 -5.15 31.29
C PRO A 48 32.34 -3.85 30.49
N VAL A 49 32.14 -2.73 31.19
CA VAL A 49 32.41 -1.36 30.72
C VAL A 49 33.92 -1.07 30.77
N GLY A 50 34.50 -0.68 29.64
CA GLY A 50 35.87 -0.16 29.53
C GLY A 50 35.86 1.22 28.88
N ALA A 51 36.49 2.18 29.53
CA ALA A 51 36.44 3.61 29.22
C ALA A 51 37.75 4.16 28.62
N TYR A 52 37.64 5.39 28.11
CA TYR A 52 38.67 6.41 27.77
C TYR A 52 39.46 6.29 26.45
N ALA A 53 39.42 7.36 25.63
CA ALA A 53 40.37 8.48 25.74
C ALA A 53 39.94 9.72 24.91
N VAL A 54 40.46 10.87 25.34
CA VAL A 54 40.18 12.27 24.97
C VAL A 54 41.33 12.86 24.13
N GLY A 55 41.03 13.88 23.31
CA GLY A 55 41.97 14.87 22.72
C GLY A 55 41.47 15.35 21.35
N GLY A 56 41.07 16.61 21.08
CA GLY A 56 41.83 17.88 21.14
C GLY A 56 42.72 17.97 19.87
N SER A 57 42.82 19.03 19.06
CA SER A 57 42.34 20.42 19.02
C SER A 57 42.83 21.06 17.69
N ASP A 58 42.10 22.06 17.18
CA ASP A 58 42.51 23.29 16.45
C ASP A 58 43.32 23.35 15.12
N GLY A 59 42.90 24.34 14.31
CA GLY A 59 43.67 25.10 13.29
C GLY A 59 43.30 24.76 11.83
N GLY A 60 42.96 25.67 10.90
CA GLY A 60 43.08 27.12 10.79
C GLY A 60 43.72 27.50 9.42
N SER A 61 43.18 28.53 8.74
CA SER A 61 43.69 29.22 7.51
C SER A 61 43.32 28.57 6.14
N VAL A 62 42.44 29.15 5.31
CA VAL A 62 42.53 30.39 4.49
C VAL A 62 43.64 30.37 3.43
N THR A 63 43.23 30.33 2.15
CA THR A 63 43.93 31.02 1.05
C THR A 63 42.98 31.25 -0.14
N ALA A 64 43.12 32.44 -0.73
CA ALA A 64 42.25 33.07 -1.72
C ALA A 64 42.72 32.86 -3.18
N SER A 65 41.82 33.24 -4.09
CA SER A 65 41.74 33.11 -5.57
C SER A 65 42.96 33.53 -6.43
N PRO A 66 42.86 33.31 -7.76
CA PRO A 66 42.55 34.47 -8.62
C PRO A 66 41.43 34.26 -9.66
N GLN A 67 40.82 35.38 -10.02
CA GLN A 67 39.70 35.58 -10.96
C GLN A 67 40.08 35.29 -12.42
N SER A 68 39.08 34.89 -13.21
CA SER A 68 39.08 35.08 -14.66
C SER A 68 37.78 35.80 -15.04
N SER A 69 37.91 37.01 -15.55
CA SER A 69 36.85 37.88 -16.04
C SER A 69 36.50 37.52 -17.49
N VAL A 70 35.24 37.13 -17.72
CA VAL A 70 34.66 37.11 -19.07
C VAL A 70 33.29 37.78 -18.99
N SER A 71 33.19 38.97 -19.58
CA SER A 71 31.92 39.67 -19.79
C SER A 71 31.10 38.91 -20.83
N ALA A 72 29.92 38.45 -20.44
CA ALA A 72 28.86 38.06 -21.35
C ALA A 72 27.54 38.68 -20.86
N SER A 73 26.98 39.59 -21.66
CA SER A 73 25.64 40.15 -21.44
C SER A 73 24.60 39.01 -21.47
N ARG A 74 24.10 38.63 -20.30
CA ARG A 74 22.97 37.69 -20.18
C ARG A 74 21.67 38.48 -20.24
N ALA A 75 20.86 38.16 -21.25
CA ALA A 75 19.46 38.57 -21.33
C ALA A 75 18.73 38.24 -20.02
N ALA A 76 17.87 39.15 -19.58
CA ALA A 76 17.06 38.99 -18.39
C ALA A 76 16.24 37.70 -18.47
N SER A 77 16.52 36.77 -17.55
CA SER A 77 15.62 35.64 -17.29
C SER A 77 14.26 36.19 -16.85
N PRO A 78 13.14 35.67 -17.38
CA PRO A 78 11.83 35.99 -16.84
C PRO A 78 11.77 35.51 -15.39
N THR A 79 11.38 36.41 -14.50
CA THR A 79 11.08 36.14 -13.10
C THR A 79 10.09 34.98 -13.02
N PRO A 80 10.37 33.88 -12.29
CA PRO A 80 9.40 32.83 -12.10
C PRO A 80 8.19 33.43 -11.37
N THR A 81 7.04 33.42 -12.05
CA THR A 81 5.75 33.68 -11.41
C THR A 81 5.60 32.64 -10.29
N PRO A 82 5.30 33.03 -9.03
CA PRO A 82 5.03 32.07 -7.99
C PRO A 82 3.86 31.19 -8.44
N SER A 83 4.14 29.89 -8.63
CA SER A 83 3.09 28.90 -8.86
C SER A 83 2.11 29.00 -7.70
N ALA A 84 0.82 29.13 -8.04
CA ALA A 84 -0.24 29.01 -7.06
C ALA A 84 0.02 27.75 -6.23
N THR A 85 0.06 27.90 -4.91
CA THR A 85 0.07 26.78 -3.98
C THR A 85 -1.14 25.93 -4.33
N VAL A 86 -0.92 24.79 -5.00
CA VAL A 86 -1.99 23.86 -5.34
C VAL A 86 -2.53 23.36 -4.00
N SER A 87 -3.72 23.84 -3.63
CA SER A 87 -4.44 23.34 -2.47
C SER A 87 -4.99 21.97 -2.83
N GLY A 88 -4.60 20.94 -2.07
CA GLY A 88 -4.98 19.55 -2.33
C GLY A 88 -3.89 18.56 -1.95
N PRO A 89 -4.16 17.25 -2.05
CA PRO A 89 -3.16 16.22 -1.83
C PRO A 89 -1.97 16.43 -2.77
N ALA A 90 -0.79 16.04 -2.30
CA ALA A 90 0.38 15.97 -3.16
C ALA A 90 0.13 14.94 -4.28
N GLY A 91 0.48 15.31 -5.51
CA GLY A 91 0.44 14.38 -6.64
C GLY A 91 1.51 13.27 -6.54
N PRO A 92 1.40 12.22 -7.35
CA PRO A 92 2.36 11.11 -7.34
C PRO A 92 3.76 11.54 -7.78
N ALA A 93 4.77 10.73 -7.45
CA ALA A 93 6.15 10.96 -7.89
C ALA A 93 6.30 11.02 -9.41
N THR A 94 5.50 10.26 -10.15
CA THR A 94 5.52 10.24 -11.61
C THR A 94 4.11 10.29 -12.21
N PRO A 95 3.94 10.86 -13.41
CA PRO A 95 2.65 10.83 -14.11
C PRO A 95 2.13 9.40 -14.38
N GLY A 96 3.02 8.42 -14.50
CA GLY A 96 2.69 7.01 -14.76
C GLY A 96 1.95 6.29 -13.62
N GLN A 97 1.71 6.97 -12.50
CA GLN A 97 0.89 6.46 -11.40
C GLN A 97 -0.58 6.89 -11.50
N LEU A 98 -0.91 7.81 -12.42
CA LEU A 98 -2.29 8.16 -12.78
C LEU A 98 -2.62 7.48 -14.11
N LEU A 99 -3.30 6.34 -14.02
CA LEU A 99 -3.53 5.46 -15.15
C LEU A 99 -4.86 5.75 -15.85
N ASP A 100 -5.04 5.17 -17.04
CA ASP A 100 -6.31 5.15 -17.76
C ASP A 100 -6.94 6.53 -18.05
N GLY A 101 -6.10 7.55 -18.16
CA GLY A 101 -6.52 8.94 -18.41
C GLY A 101 -7.08 9.64 -17.16
N ILE A 102 -6.98 9.02 -15.99
CA ILE A 102 -7.37 9.64 -14.72
C ILE A 102 -6.44 10.82 -14.44
N THR A 103 -7.02 11.98 -14.19
CA THR A 103 -6.28 13.20 -13.84
C THR A 103 -6.03 13.30 -12.35
N LEU A 104 -5.05 14.12 -11.94
CA LEU A 104 -4.83 14.42 -10.52
C LEU A 104 -6.09 15.03 -9.89
N ALA A 105 -6.79 15.91 -10.61
CA ALA A 105 -8.03 16.52 -10.13
C ALA A 105 -9.12 15.47 -9.84
N GLN A 106 -9.31 14.49 -10.73
CA GLN A 106 -10.25 13.39 -10.51
C GLN A 106 -9.84 12.49 -9.34
N ALA A 107 -8.54 12.20 -9.20
CA ALA A 107 -8.05 11.40 -8.09
C ALA A 107 -8.20 12.14 -6.74
N THR A 108 -7.95 13.46 -6.72
CA THR A 108 -8.20 14.32 -5.57
C THR A 108 -9.67 14.36 -5.17
N ASP A 109 -10.57 14.60 -6.12
CA ASP A 109 -12.03 14.58 -5.87
C ASP A 109 -12.48 13.22 -5.33
N GLY A 110 -11.95 12.12 -5.88
CA GLY A 110 -12.18 10.78 -5.36
C GLY A 110 -11.70 10.60 -3.90
N LEU A 111 -10.51 11.10 -3.57
CA LEU A 111 -9.98 11.06 -2.21
C LEU A 111 -10.84 11.87 -1.23
N GLU A 112 -11.26 13.08 -1.60
CA GLU A 112 -12.12 13.93 -0.78
C GLU A 112 -13.47 13.26 -0.48
N LYS A 113 -14.10 12.68 -1.51
CA LYS A 113 -15.35 11.90 -1.35
C LYS A 113 -15.17 10.70 -0.44
N CYS A 114 -14.02 10.04 -0.52
CA CYS A 114 -13.71 8.89 0.31
C CYS A 114 -13.53 9.25 1.80
N LEU A 115 -12.90 10.39 2.08
CA LEU A 115 -12.79 10.94 3.44
C LEU A 115 -14.15 11.37 3.97
N ALA A 116 -14.99 12.00 3.14
CA ALA A 116 -16.36 12.36 3.49
C ALA A 116 -17.21 11.11 3.79
N TYR A 117 -17.06 10.05 3.00
CA TYR A 117 -17.72 8.75 3.21
C TYR A 117 -17.36 8.13 4.57
N ASP A 118 -16.10 8.21 4.99
CA ASP A 118 -15.72 7.72 6.33
C ASP A 118 -16.37 8.56 7.43
N LEU A 119 -16.37 9.88 7.30
CA LEU A 119 -17.01 10.79 8.26
C LEU A 119 -18.52 10.50 8.40
N GLU A 120 -19.21 10.24 7.30
CA GLU A 120 -20.62 9.83 7.33
C GLU A 120 -20.80 8.48 8.04
N ARG A 121 -19.96 7.49 7.73
CA ARG A 121 -19.99 6.18 8.39
C ARG A 121 -19.79 6.31 9.91
N GLN A 122 -18.91 7.20 10.36
CA GLN A 122 -18.69 7.48 11.78
C GLN A 122 -19.93 8.10 12.43
N ARG A 123 -20.58 9.08 11.78
CA ARG A 123 -21.83 9.67 12.26
C ARG A 123 -22.94 8.63 12.41
N ASN A 124 -22.91 7.58 11.59
CA ASN A 124 -23.85 6.46 11.62
C ASN A 124 -23.41 5.32 12.57
N GLY A 125 -22.52 5.58 13.52
CA GLY A 125 -22.10 4.62 14.56
C GLY A 125 -20.87 3.77 14.20
N GLY A 126 -20.16 4.11 13.12
CA GLY A 126 -18.85 3.55 12.81
C GLY A 126 -17.80 3.92 13.86
N LEU A 127 -16.73 3.12 13.95
CA LEU A 127 -15.59 3.44 14.81
C LEU A 127 -14.94 4.76 14.36
N PRO A 128 -14.70 5.71 15.27
CA PRO A 128 -14.06 6.97 14.92
C PRO A 128 -12.61 6.72 14.52
N MET A 129 -12.25 7.11 13.30
CA MET A 129 -10.88 7.17 12.81
C MET A 129 -10.63 8.59 12.30
N ASP A 130 -9.72 9.33 12.91
CA ASP A 130 -9.36 10.64 12.36
C ASP A 130 -8.46 10.46 11.14
N LEU A 131 -9.10 10.41 9.96
CA LEU A 131 -8.42 10.32 8.68
C LEU A 131 -7.97 11.70 8.17
N GLY A 132 -8.25 12.80 8.88
CA GLY A 132 -7.84 14.14 8.47
C GLY A 132 -8.44 14.58 7.13
N THR A 133 -7.73 15.47 6.46
CA THR A 133 -8.13 16.14 5.21
C THR A 133 -7.26 15.70 4.03
N ALA A 134 -7.74 15.88 2.81
CA ALA A 134 -7.08 15.38 1.60
C ALA A 134 -5.66 15.96 1.39
N ASP A 135 -5.43 17.21 1.76
CA ASP A 135 -4.13 17.89 1.73
C ASP A 135 -3.06 17.24 2.62
N SER A 136 -3.47 16.44 3.61
CA SER A 136 -2.54 15.66 4.44
C SER A 136 -2.00 14.41 3.74
N TYR A 137 -2.53 14.06 2.57
CA TYR A 137 -2.17 12.86 1.82
C TYR A 137 -1.39 13.18 0.55
N ARG A 138 -0.70 12.15 0.09
CA ARG A 138 -0.10 12.02 -1.23
C ARG A 138 -0.82 10.91 -2.00
N ILE A 139 -1.28 11.20 -3.21
CA ILE A 139 -1.83 10.16 -4.10
C ILE A 139 -0.66 9.40 -4.73
N ILE A 140 -0.64 8.07 -4.59
CA ILE A 140 0.43 7.21 -5.12
C ILE A 140 -0.03 6.30 -6.26
N LEU A 141 -1.34 6.15 -6.46
CA LEU A 141 -1.90 5.38 -7.56
C LEU A 141 -3.35 5.82 -7.83
N ALA A 142 -3.71 5.95 -9.10
CA ALA A 142 -5.10 5.99 -9.53
C ALA A 142 -5.27 5.12 -10.78
N LEU A 143 -6.29 4.25 -10.81
CA LEU A 143 -6.54 3.32 -11.91
C LEU A 143 -8.02 2.96 -12.04
N ASN A 144 -8.45 2.55 -13.23
CA ASN A 144 -9.82 2.07 -13.40
C ASN A 144 -10.03 0.76 -12.62
N SER A 145 -11.08 0.70 -11.81
CA SER A 145 -11.51 -0.51 -11.13
C SER A 145 -12.52 -1.27 -11.99
N THR A 146 -12.33 -2.58 -12.13
CA THR A 146 -13.29 -3.48 -12.79
C THR A 146 -14.20 -4.08 -11.74
N GLY A 147 -15.52 -3.89 -11.88
CA GLY A 147 -16.50 -4.46 -10.98
C GLY A 147 -16.54 -5.98 -11.09
N ASP A 148 -16.73 -6.66 -9.97
CA ASP A 148 -16.71 -8.13 -9.89
C ASP A 148 -18.00 -8.67 -9.24
N SER A 149 -18.12 -9.99 -9.09
CA SER A 149 -19.34 -10.61 -8.55
C SER A 149 -19.62 -10.25 -7.08
N ASN A 150 -18.64 -9.74 -6.34
CA ASN A 150 -18.79 -9.33 -4.94
C ASN A 150 -18.94 -7.80 -4.79
N ALA A 151 -18.44 -7.02 -5.74
CA ALA A 151 -18.51 -5.56 -5.78
C ALA A 151 -18.80 -5.09 -7.22
N PRO A 152 -20.04 -5.26 -7.72
CA PRO A 152 -20.40 -4.96 -9.10
C PRO A 152 -20.31 -3.46 -9.41
N GLY A 153 -20.19 -3.13 -10.69
CA GLY A 153 -20.00 -1.76 -11.19
C GLY A 153 -18.53 -1.39 -11.28
N ASP A 154 -18.14 -0.89 -12.44
CA ASP A 154 -16.80 -0.36 -12.71
C ASP A 154 -16.64 1.02 -12.06
N GLY A 155 -15.39 1.47 -11.89
CA GLY A 155 -15.10 2.72 -11.22
C GLY A 155 -13.64 3.09 -11.27
N ILE A 156 -13.17 3.75 -10.21
CA ILE A 156 -11.79 4.17 -10.05
C ILE A 156 -11.30 3.75 -8.65
N TYR A 157 -10.13 3.13 -8.60
CA TYR A 157 -9.36 3.06 -7.36
C TYR A 157 -8.46 4.27 -7.22
N VAL A 158 -8.50 4.93 -6.06
CA VAL A 158 -7.53 5.95 -5.65
C VAL A 158 -6.80 5.44 -4.42
N VAL A 159 -5.46 5.41 -4.49
CA VAL A 159 -4.59 5.05 -3.37
C VAL A 159 -3.84 6.29 -2.92
N ALA A 160 -3.96 6.59 -1.63
CA ALA A 160 -3.31 7.73 -1.01
C ALA A 160 -2.64 7.35 0.30
N VAL A 161 -1.52 7.99 0.62
CA VAL A 161 -0.74 7.75 1.83
C VAL A 161 -0.45 9.05 2.57
N ARG A 162 -0.38 9.00 3.89
CA ARG A 162 0.14 10.08 4.74
C ARG A 162 1.11 9.50 5.74
N GLU A 163 2.14 10.25 6.11
CA GLU A 163 3.15 9.80 7.09
C GLU A 163 2.79 10.21 8.53
N LYS A 164 2.10 11.34 8.69
CA LYS A 164 1.82 11.96 9.99
C LYS A 164 0.31 12.19 10.18
N PRO A 165 -0.18 12.18 11.43
CA PRO A 165 0.54 11.88 12.68
C PRO A 165 0.91 10.38 12.82
N GLN A 166 0.23 9.53 12.05
CA GLN A 166 0.52 8.11 11.93
C GLN A 166 0.49 7.74 10.45
N GLU A 167 1.40 6.86 10.04
CA GLU A 167 1.43 6.36 8.66
C GLU A 167 0.10 5.67 8.33
N THR A 168 -0.63 6.24 7.37
CA THR A 168 -1.96 5.78 6.97
C THR A 168 -2.00 5.64 5.47
N ARG A 169 -2.59 4.55 4.99
CA ARG A 169 -2.84 4.27 3.58
C ARG A 169 -4.33 4.08 3.37
N LEU A 170 -4.85 4.70 2.32
CA LEU A 170 -6.24 4.60 1.90
C LEU A 170 -6.28 3.91 0.52
N ILE A 171 -7.21 2.97 0.36
CA ILE A 171 -7.64 2.48 -0.96
C ILE A 171 -9.13 2.80 -1.07
N CYS A 172 -9.42 3.83 -1.87
CA CYS A 172 -10.76 4.34 -2.11
C CYS A 172 -11.31 3.77 -3.40
N ASN A 173 -12.57 3.35 -3.40
CA ASN A 173 -13.28 2.89 -4.58
C ASN A 173 -14.39 3.89 -4.92
N ILE A 174 -14.26 4.55 -6.07
CA ILE A 174 -15.23 5.55 -6.55
C ILE A 174 -16.03 4.94 -7.69
N LYS A 175 -17.35 4.91 -7.58
CA LYS A 175 -18.28 4.38 -8.58
C LYS A 175 -19.35 5.41 -8.85
N ASP A 176 -19.64 5.65 -10.13
CA ASP A 176 -20.63 6.65 -10.55
C ASP A 176 -20.40 8.04 -9.92
N GLY A 177 -19.14 8.37 -9.65
CA GLY A 177 -18.76 9.63 -9.02
C GLY A 177 -18.93 9.68 -7.49
N GLU A 178 -19.29 8.58 -6.84
CA GLU A 178 -19.47 8.48 -5.38
C GLU A 178 -18.51 7.47 -4.75
N ALA A 179 -18.13 7.71 -3.49
CA ALA A 179 -17.34 6.75 -2.74
C ALA A 179 -18.19 5.53 -2.35
N SER A 180 -17.82 4.37 -2.89
CA SER A 180 -18.50 3.09 -2.67
C SER A 180 -17.77 2.17 -1.70
N GLY A 181 -16.53 2.50 -1.35
CA GLY A 181 -15.75 1.72 -0.42
C GLY A 181 -14.45 2.41 -0.03
N LEU A 182 -14.03 2.16 1.21
CA LEU A 182 -12.78 2.63 1.76
C LEU A 182 -12.10 1.50 2.52
N ASN A 183 -10.85 1.23 2.20
CA ASN A 183 -9.96 0.40 3.00
C ASN A 183 -8.86 1.27 3.59
N VAL A 184 -8.75 1.26 4.91
CA VAL A 184 -7.73 1.98 5.67
C VAL A 184 -6.71 0.98 6.18
N GLY A 185 -5.44 1.28 5.99
CA GLY A 185 -4.30 0.56 6.56
C GLY A 185 -3.17 1.54 6.88
N GLY A 186 -1.96 1.02 7.06
CA GLY A 186 -0.78 1.83 7.32
C GLY A 186 0.48 1.01 7.10
N ASN A 187 1.55 1.38 7.78
CA ASN A 187 2.77 0.59 7.77
C ASN A 187 2.59 -0.68 8.62
N ASP A 188 2.50 -1.83 7.98
CA ASP A 188 2.41 -3.12 8.66
C ASP A 188 3.80 -3.66 9.07
N ARG A 189 4.89 -2.89 8.89
CA ARG A 189 6.24 -3.33 9.24
C ARG A 189 6.41 -3.50 10.74
N LEU A 190 6.82 -4.71 11.10
CA LEU A 190 7.39 -5.11 12.38
C LEU A 190 8.93 -5.04 12.33
N PRO A 191 9.64 -5.02 13.48
CA PRO A 191 11.10 -4.94 13.54
C PRO A 191 11.85 -5.97 12.68
N ASP A 192 11.23 -7.12 12.44
CA ASP A 192 11.73 -8.29 11.74
C ASP A 192 11.04 -8.49 10.37
N SER A 193 10.40 -7.45 9.83
CA SER A 193 9.83 -7.45 8.48
C SER A 193 10.91 -7.49 7.41
N PRO A 194 10.61 -8.09 6.23
CA PRO A 194 11.52 -8.06 5.10
C PRO A 194 11.73 -6.64 4.56
N PRO A 195 12.86 -6.36 3.87
CA PRO A 195 13.17 -5.05 3.28
C PRO A 195 12.12 -4.53 2.29
N VAL A 196 11.35 -5.43 1.68
CA VAL A 196 10.18 -5.09 0.86
C VAL A 196 8.99 -5.84 1.42
N LEU A 197 7.90 -5.13 1.70
CA LEU A 197 6.69 -5.69 2.28
C LEU A 197 5.48 -5.33 1.43
N ALA A 198 4.78 -6.34 0.92
CA ALA A 198 3.53 -6.15 0.21
C ALA A 198 2.43 -5.63 1.15
N ASP A 199 1.56 -4.76 0.66
CA ASP A 199 0.40 -4.32 1.43
C ASP A 199 -0.60 -5.48 1.63
N ALA A 200 -0.91 -5.79 2.89
CA ALA A 200 -1.77 -6.92 3.24
C ALA A 200 -3.21 -6.81 2.70
N ASN A 201 -3.67 -5.60 2.38
CA ASN A 201 -5.00 -5.33 1.85
C ASN A 201 -4.98 -4.95 0.35
N GLY A 202 -3.80 -4.97 -0.28
CA GLY A 202 -3.60 -4.60 -1.69
C GLY A 202 -4.28 -5.55 -2.68
N GLY A 203 -4.75 -6.73 -2.23
CA GLY A 203 -5.43 -7.72 -3.06
C GLY A 203 -6.51 -7.15 -3.98
N LYS A 204 -7.30 -6.19 -3.49
CA LYS A 204 -8.37 -5.54 -4.26
C LYS A 204 -7.88 -4.85 -5.55
N LEU A 205 -6.59 -4.52 -5.62
CA LEU A 205 -5.99 -3.83 -6.76
C LEU A 205 -5.49 -4.80 -7.84
N TYR A 206 -5.23 -6.07 -7.52
CA TYR A 206 -4.63 -7.03 -8.46
C TYR A 206 -5.38 -8.34 -8.63
N GLN A 207 -6.47 -8.56 -7.91
CA GLN A 207 -7.33 -9.74 -8.11
C GLN A 207 -8.81 -9.34 -8.16
N GLN A 208 -9.58 -10.04 -9.00
CA GLN A 208 -11.04 -10.01 -8.92
C GLN A 208 -11.51 -11.01 -7.85
N SER A 209 -12.77 -10.89 -7.42
CA SER A 209 -13.39 -11.75 -6.41
C SER A 209 -13.13 -13.24 -6.64
N PHE A 210 -12.98 -13.97 -5.54
CA PHE A 210 -12.92 -15.44 -5.52
C PHE A 210 -14.13 -16.09 -6.21
N LEU A 211 -15.28 -15.40 -6.22
CA LEU A 211 -16.49 -15.85 -6.91
C LEU A 211 -16.34 -15.89 -8.44
N ASP A 212 -15.38 -15.15 -8.99
CA ASP A 212 -15.12 -15.04 -10.42
C ASP A 212 -14.01 -15.98 -10.90
N LYS A 213 -13.66 -17.01 -10.13
CA LYS A 213 -12.63 -17.98 -10.51
C LYS A 213 -12.96 -18.66 -11.85
N GLY A 214 -12.07 -18.51 -12.83
CA GLY A 214 -12.26 -18.98 -14.21
C GLY A 214 -13.03 -18.01 -15.12
N SER A 215 -13.49 -16.88 -14.58
CA SER A 215 -14.40 -15.93 -15.26
C SER A 215 -14.01 -14.47 -15.02
N TRP A 216 -12.72 -14.19 -14.79
CA TRP A 216 -12.26 -12.80 -14.67
C TRP A 216 -12.64 -11.99 -15.91
N LYS A 217 -13.12 -10.77 -15.69
CA LYS A 217 -13.32 -9.79 -16.75
C LYS A 217 -11.97 -9.31 -17.24
N LEU A 218 -11.70 -9.48 -18.53
CA LEU A 218 -10.42 -9.15 -19.17
C LEU A 218 -10.65 -8.18 -20.34
N PRO A 219 -9.68 -7.31 -20.68
CA PRO A 219 -8.41 -7.09 -19.97
C PRO A 219 -8.63 -6.51 -18.57
N PHE A 220 -7.81 -6.93 -17.61
CA PHE A 220 -7.90 -6.50 -16.22
C PHE A 220 -6.74 -5.58 -15.88
N ARG A 221 -7.06 -4.30 -15.61
CA ARG A 221 -6.12 -3.32 -15.05
C ARG A 221 -5.80 -3.70 -13.61
N TRP A 222 -4.52 -3.83 -13.29
CA TRP A 222 -4.09 -4.12 -11.93
C TRP A 222 -3.12 -3.06 -11.40
N GLY A 223 -3.14 -2.91 -10.08
CA GLY A 223 -2.18 -2.16 -9.29
C GLY A 223 -1.62 -3.01 -8.16
N PHE A 224 -0.40 -2.72 -7.74
CA PHE A 224 0.25 -3.39 -6.63
C PHE A 224 1.01 -2.36 -5.80
N ILE A 225 0.80 -2.39 -4.49
CA ILE A 225 1.40 -1.45 -3.56
C ILE A 225 2.05 -2.19 -2.39
N GLY A 226 3.04 -1.56 -1.78
CA GLY A 226 3.66 -2.02 -0.56
C GLY A 226 4.66 -1.00 -0.03
N THR A 227 5.43 -1.36 0.99
CA THR A 227 6.48 -0.53 1.54
C THR A 227 7.87 -1.08 1.25
N ALA A 228 8.84 -0.18 1.10
CA ALA A 228 10.25 -0.50 0.90
C ALA A 228 11.09 0.25 1.93
N GLU A 229 12.07 -0.45 2.51
CA GLU A 229 13.08 0.19 3.36
C GLU A 229 13.94 1.16 2.56
N SER A 230 14.53 2.14 3.23
CA SER A 230 15.43 3.11 2.60
C SER A 230 16.70 2.48 2.00
N SER A 231 17.04 1.25 2.39
CA SER A 231 18.14 0.44 1.83
C SER A 231 17.81 -0.13 0.45
N VAL A 232 16.52 -0.20 0.07
CA VAL A 232 16.05 -0.72 -1.21
C VAL A 232 16.01 0.41 -2.23
N ALA A 233 16.82 0.27 -3.29
CA ALA A 233 16.91 1.27 -4.36
C ALA A 233 15.99 0.96 -5.54
N LYS A 234 15.60 -0.30 -5.72
CA LYS A 234 14.74 -0.73 -6.82
C LYS A 234 13.82 -1.87 -6.40
N VAL A 235 12.58 -1.82 -6.84
CA VAL A 235 11.62 -2.93 -6.72
C VAL A 235 11.10 -3.27 -8.10
N THR A 236 11.03 -4.56 -8.42
CA THR A 236 10.37 -5.06 -9.64
C THR A 236 9.22 -5.97 -9.26
N VAL A 237 8.10 -5.82 -9.96
CA VAL A 237 6.90 -6.64 -9.76
C VAL A 237 6.57 -7.35 -11.08
N SER A 238 6.50 -8.67 -11.04
CA SER A 238 6.14 -9.51 -12.18
C SER A 238 4.75 -10.10 -11.97
N TYR A 239 3.85 -9.91 -12.94
CA TYR A 239 2.49 -10.42 -12.84
C TYR A 239 1.93 -10.79 -14.22
N GLY A 240 1.39 -12.00 -14.34
CA GLY A 240 0.85 -12.53 -15.60
C GLY A 240 1.85 -12.60 -16.75
N GLY A 241 3.14 -12.80 -16.47
CA GLY A 241 4.20 -12.92 -17.46
C GLY A 241 4.84 -11.60 -17.90
N ALA A 242 4.38 -10.46 -17.37
CA ALA A 242 5.02 -9.15 -17.57
C ALA A 242 5.71 -8.68 -16.29
N THR A 243 6.82 -7.97 -16.42
CA THR A 243 7.56 -7.36 -15.31
C THR A 243 7.52 -5.85 -15.44
N SER A 244 7.20 -5.15 -14.35
CA SER A 244 7.29 -3.70 -14.23
C SER A 244 8.31 -3.34 -13.14
N GLU A 245 9.11 -2.31 -13.39
CA GLU A 245 9.79 -1.60 -12.31
C GLU A 245 8.74 -0.79 -11.53
N ALA A 246 8.80 -0.85 -10.21
CA ALA A 246 7.91 -0.09 -9.35
C ALA A 246 8.47 1.30 -9.09
N VAL A 247 7.59 2.29 -9.00
CA VAL A 247 7.96 3.62 -8.52
C VAL A 247 8.07 3.57 -7.00
N ILE A 248 9.21 3.96 -6.45
CA ILE A 248 9.41 4.09 -5.00
C ILE A 248 9.28 5.57 -4.62
N ASP A 249 8.41 5.86 -3.67
CA ASP A 249 8.08 7.22 -3.23
C ASP A 249 7.71 7.21 -1.73
N HIS A 250 8.44 7.97 -0.91
CA HIS A 250 8.18 8.11 0.54
C HIS A 250 8.00 6.77 1.29
N GLY A 251 8.88 5.80 1.03
CA GLY A 251 8.83 4.48 1.67
C GLY A 251 7.75 3.54 1.14
N TRP A 252 6.94 4.00 0.18
CA TRP A 252 5.98 3.18 -0.56
C TRP A 252 6.53 2.81 -1.93
N PHE A 253 6.13 1.66 -2.46
CA PHE A 253 6.35 1.32 -3.87
C PHE A 253 5.03 1.01 -4.56
N VAL A 254 4.95 1.35 -5.84
CA VAL A 254 3.77 1.14 -6.68
C VAL A 254 4.17 0.53 -8.01
N ALA A 255 3.52 -0.56 -8.38
CA ALA A 255 3.57 -1.14 -9.72
C ALA A 255 2.16 -1.29 -10.29
N SER A 256 2.05 -1.36 -11.62
CA SER A 256 0.77 -1.55 -12.29
C SER A 256 0.95 -2.22 -13.64
N GLY A 257 -0.15 -2.68 -14.23
CA GLY A 257 -0.13 -3.28 -15.54
C GLY A 257 -1.51 -3.70 -16.02
N VAL A 258 -1.54 -4.56 -17.05
CA VAL A 258 -2.76 -5.16 -17.57
C VAL A 258 -2.57 -6.66 -17.68
N LEU A 259 -3.55 -7.42 -17.20
CA LEU A 259 -3.67 -8.84 -17.47
C LEU A 259 -4.61 -9.06 -18.65
N ASN A 260 -4.18 -9.88 -19.61
CA ASN A 260 -5.01 -10.33 -20.74
C ASN A 260 -5.50 -11.77 -20.57
N GLN A 261 -5.16 -12.39 -19.44
CA GLN A 261 -5.59 -13.73 -19.05
C GLN A 261 -5.74 -13.77 -17.54
N GLN A 262 -6.61 -14.64 -17.06
CA GLN A 262 -6.69 -14.92 -15.64
C GLN A 262 -5.42 -15.66 -15.20
N VAL A 263 -4.95 -15.34 -13.99
CA VAL A 263 -3.78 -15.94 -13.38
C VAL A 263 -4.15 -16.58 -12.04
N THR A 264 -3.32 -17.50 -11.57
CA THR A 264 -3.50 -18.20 -10.27
C THR A 264 -2.40 -17.86 -9.26
N LEU A 265 -1.35 -17.18 -9.70
CA LEU A 265 -0.24 -16.74 -8.86
C LEU A 265 -0.43 -15.29 -8.48
N ALA A 266 0.01 -14.90 -7.28
CA ALA A 266 0.09 -13.51 -6.88
C ALA A 266 1.27 -12.80 -7.56
N PRO A 267 1.33 -11.46 -7.56
CA PRO A 267 2.45 -10.72 -8.12
C PRO A 267 3.79 -11.10 -7.47
N HIS A 268 4.78 -11.45 -8.28
CA HIS A 268 6.13 -11.80 -7.81
C HIS A 268 6.97 -10.53 -7.62
N ILE A 269 7.56 -10.35 -6.45
CA ILE A 269 8.24 -9.11 -6.06
C ILE A 269 9.71 -9.39 -5.83
N LYS A 270 10.58 -8.55 -6.39
CA LYS A 270 12.01 -8.54 -6.08
C LYS A 270 12.44 -7.15 -5.66
N GLY A 271 13.24 -7.07 -4.60
CA GLY A 271 13.86 -5.84 -4.10
C GLY A 271 15.37 -5.89 -4.27
N TYR A 272 15.97 -4.77 -4.67
CA TYR A 272 17.40 -4.62 -4.90
C TYR A 272 17.96 -3.43 -4.14
N ASP A 273 19.17 -3.58 -3.58
CA ASP A 273 19.91 -2.46 -3.00
C ASP A 273 20.50 -1.53 -4.07
N ALA A 274 21.16 -0.45 -3.64
CA ALA A 274 21.81 0.51 -4.53
C ALA A 274 22.96 -0.09 -5.37
N GLY A 275 23.53 -1.22 -4.94
CA GLY A 275 24.52 -1.98 -5.71
C GLY A 275 23.91 -2.95 -6.73
N GLY A 276 22.57 -3.02 -6.81
CA GLY A 276 21.85 -3.95 -7.66
C GLY A 276 21.81 -5.39 -7.12
N LYS A 277 22.23 -5.62 -5.87
CA LYS A 277 22.14 -6.93 -5.24
C LYS A 277 20.70 -7.20 -4.83
N LEU A 278 20.22 -8.41 -5.08
CA LEU A 278 18.91 -8.88 -4.62
C LEU A 278 18.91 -8.95 -3.08
N VAL A 279 17.99 -8.23 -2.45
CA VAL A 279 17.80 -8.18 -0.98
C VAL A 279 16.44 -8.69 -0.54
N TYR A 280 15.50 -8.86 -1.48
CA TYR A 280 14.21 -9.48 -1.24
C TYR A 280 13.72 -10.22 -2.48
N ASP A 281 13.16 -11.40 -2.28
CA ASP A 281 12.43 -12.15 -3.30
C ASP A 281 11.19 -12.79 -2.65
N SER A 282 10.00 -12.46 -3.17
CA SER A 282 8.75 -12.96 -2.58
C SER A 282 8.57 -14.48 -2.77
N ASP A 283 9.33 -15.14 -3.65
CA ASP A 283 9.34 -16.60 -3.77
C ASP A 283 10.09 -17.26 -2.60
N GLU A 284 11.05 -16.56 -2.00
CA GLU A 284 11.82 -17.01 -0.83
C GLU A 284 11.12 -16.64 0.49
N ASP A 285 10.21 -15.68 0.46
CA ASP A 285 9.39 -15.28 1.59
C ASP A 285 8.32 -16.35 1.91
N THR A 286 8.34 -16.86 3.14
CA THR A 286 7.38 -17.89 3.61
C THR A 286 6.08 -17.28 4.15
N ALA A 287 6.08 -16.00 4.50
CA ALA A 287 4.89 -15.27 4.91
C ALA A 287 4.13 -14.70 3.71
N TYR A 288 4.77 -14.59 2.54
CA TYR A 288 4.14 -14.09 1.33
C TYR A 288 3.15 -15.10 0.72
N GLN A 289 1.93 -14.62 0.42
CA GLN A 289 0.92 -15.43 -0.25
C GLN A 289 1.18 -15.48 -1.76
N LYS A 290 1.69 -16.62 -2.23
CA LYS A 290 2.12 -16.82 -3.63
C LYS A 290 0.99 -17.17 -4.60
N THR A 291 -0.17 -17.59 -4.08
CA THR A 291 -1.30 -18.05 -4.90
C THR A 291 -2.55 -17.25 -4.62
N LEU A 292 -3.31 -16.98 -5.68
CA LEU A 292 -4.62 -16.37 -5.60
C LEU A 292 -5.68 -17.42 -5.22
N PRO A 293 -6.74 -17.03 -4.50
CA PRO A 293 -7.88 -17.90 -4.18
C PRO A 293 -8.52 -18.60 -5.40
#